data_AF-A0A5R9QKF9-F1
#
_entry.id   AF-A0A5R9QKF9-F1
#
_cell.length_a   1.000
_cell.length_b   1.000
_cell.length_c   1.000
_cell.angle_alpha   90.00
_cell.angle_beta   90.00
_cell.angle_gamma   90.00
#
_symmetry.space_group_name_H-M   'P 1'
#
loop_
_entity.id
_entity.type
_entity.pdbx_description
1 polymer ?
#
loop_
_entity_poly.entity_id
_entity_poly.type
_entity_poly.pdbx_seq_one_letter_code
_entity_poly.pdbx_strand_id
1 'polypeptide(L)'
;MRKRPYSPFACYQLRDANGDDAGSIRDGVYRGRDFQVTPLTPWDGVVRSVDVDPPELLMRSNRGGVILGTRVVFNSGEVLHLVPLPRGEDPHRAPRIEDADQYRVLLAAQELAEDAGDVERAAGIGIRLDLAAFYECPRCHNDATDREACALCQGDGFVWEGIEESSSSTLPAPPLR
;
A
#
# COMPACT_ATOMS: atom_id res chain seq x y z
N MET A 1 -1.15 5.58 11.79
CA MET A 1 -1.06 4.23 11.21
C MET A 1 -1.49 4.26 9.74
N ARG A 2 -0.87 3.45 8.86
CA ARG A 2 -1.28 3.31 7.46
C ARG A 2 -2.64 2.64 7.37
N LYS A 3 -3.59 3.18 6.60
CA LYS A 3 -4.98 2.64 6.52
C LYS A 3 -5.21 1.55 5.47
N ARG A 4 -4.22 1.29 4.61
CA ARG A 4 -4.39 0.45 3.41
C ARG A 4 -3.19 -0.46 3.19
N PRO A 5 -3.35 -1.60 2.50
CA PRO A 5 -2.24 -2.46 2.10
C PRO A 5 -1.23 -1.75 1.18
N TYR A 6 -1.68 -0.84 0.32
CA TYR A 6 -0.78 -0.04 -0.50
C TYR A 6 -0.09 1.05 0.32
N SER A 7 1.23 1.13 0.21
CA SER A 7 2.08 2.22 0.69
C SER A 7 2.82 2.88 -0.48
N PRO A 8 2.79 4.22 -0.61
CA PRO A 8 3.56 4.93 -1.63
C PRO A 8 5.08 4.86 -1.42
N PHE A 9 5.53 4.52 -0.20
CA PHE A 9 6.94 4.42 0.13
C PHE A 9 7.54 3.05 -0.20
N ALA A 10 6.72 2.02 -0.38
CA ALA A 10 7.18 0.67 -0.70
C ALA A 10 7.39 0.48 -2.22
N CYS A 11 8.17 -0.55 -2.56
CA CYS A 11 8.38 -0.98 -3.94
C CYS A 11 7.55 -2.24 -4.21
N TYR A 12 6.85 -2.28 -5.34
CA TYR A 12 6.06 -3.42 -5.76
C TYR A 12 6.48 -3.90 -7.14
N GLN A 13 6.62 -5.21 -7.27
CA GLN A 13 6.54 -5.89 -8.55
C GLN A 13 5.08 -6.11 -8.90
N LEU A 14 4.71 -5.89 -10.16
CA LEU A 14 3.37 -6.22 -10.66
C LEU A 14 3.42 -7.59 -11.33
N ARG A 15 2.45 -8.43 -10.99
CA ARG A 15 2.28 -9.76 -11.58
C ARG A 15 0.93 -9.86 -12.25
N ASP A 16 0.87 -10.44 -13.43
CA ASP A 16 -0.41 -10.77 -14.07
C ASP A 16 -1.05 -12.02 -13.45
N ALA A 17 -2.20 -12.43 -13.99
CA ALA A 17 -2.94 -13.59 -13.50
C ALA A 17 -2.17 -14.92 -13.62
N ASN A 18 -1.17 -14.99 -14.51
CA ASN A 18 -0.31 -16.17 -14.66
C ASN A 18 0.91 -16.12 -13.72
N GLY A 19 1.12 -15.00 -13.03
CA GLY A 19 2.31 -14.75 -12.22
C GLY A 19 3.49 -14.21 -13.01
N ASP A 20 3.30 -13.85 -14.28
CA ASP A 20 4.36 -13.26 -15.10
C ASP A 20 4.58 -11.80 -14.70
N ASP A 21 5.82 -11.32 -14.85
CA ASP A 21 6.17 -9.93 -14.52
C ASP A 21 5.44 -8.97 -15.45
N ALA A 22 4.60 -8.07 -14.95
CA ALA A 22 3.85 -7.09 -15.74
C ALA A 22 4.35 -5.64 -15.56
N GLY A 23 5.39 -5.41 -14.75
CA GLY A 23 5.92 -4.09 -14.46
C GLY A 23 6.17 -3.84 -12.98
N SER A 24 6.29 -2.58 -12.57
CA SER A 24 6.55 -2.22 -11.17
C SER A 24 5.94 -0.88 -10.78
N ILE A 25 5.75 -0.70 -9.47
CA ILE A 25 5.46 0.59 -8.84
C ILE A 25 6.54 0.88 -7.82
N ARG A 26 7.27 1.98 -7.98
CA ARG A 26 8.34 2.41 -7.07
C ARG A 26 8.20 3.91 -6.86
N ASP A 27 8.14 4.36 -5.60
CA ASP A 27 7.97 5.78 -5.26
C ASP A 27 6.76 6.44 -5.91
N GLY A 28 5.66 5.68 -5.98
CA GLY A 28 4.45 6.09 -6.68
C GLY A 28 4.61 6.19 -8.20
N VAL A 29 5.72 5.78 -8.80
CA VAL A 29 5.91 5.75 -10.26
C VAL A 29 5.60 4.37 -10.80
N TYR A 30 4.65 4.30 -11.72
CA TYR A 30 4.30 3.08 -12.46
C TYR A 30 5.16 2.97 -13.73
N ARG A 31 5.69 1.77 -13.94
CA ARG A 31 6.44 1.37 -15.14
C ARG A 31 5.89 0.01 -15.61
N GLY A 32 5.30 -0.03 -16.80
CA GLY A 32 4.83 -1.29 -17.38
C GLY A 32 5.98 -2.19 -17.84
N ARG A 33 5.68 -3.45 -18.16
CA ARG A 33 6.63 -4.43 -18.72
C ARG A 33 7.44 -3.85 -19.89
N ASP A 34 6.77 -3.19 -20.82
CA ASP A 34 7.36 -2.66 -22.04
C ASP A 34 7.88 -1.22 -21.90
N PHE A 35 8.05 -0.73 -20.67
CA PHE A 35 8.48 0.63 -20.41
C PHE A 35 9.88 0.90 -20.95
N GLN A 36 9.99 1.91 -21.81
CA GLN A 36 11.27 2.43 -22.28
C GLN A 36 11.47 3.86 -21.78
N VAL A 37 12.55 4.07 -21.03
CA VAL A 37 12.95 5.40 -20.58
C VAL A 37 13.37 6.22 -21.81
N THR A 38 12.69 7.34 -22.03
CA THR A 38 13.14 8.36 -22.99
C THR A 38 13.34 9.70 -22.27
N PRO A 39 14.12 10.63 -22.83
CA PRO A 39 14.30 11.96 -22.25
C PRO A 39 12.98 12.74 -22.03
N LEU A 40 11.96 12.42 -22.83
CA LEU A 40 10.64 13.05 -22.74
C LEU A 40 9.65 12.24 -21.90
N THR A 41 9.97 10.97 -21.60
CA THR A 41 9.05 10.03 -20.97
C THR A 41 9.74 9.16 -19.91
N PRO A 42 10.09 9.74 -18.76
CA PRO A 42 10.72 9.02 -17.65
C PRO A 42 9.80 8.03 -16.89
N TRP A 43 8.50 7.97 -17.22
CA TRP A 43 7.53 7.04 -16.64
C TRP A 43 6.31 6.79 -17.55
N ASP A 44 5.57 5.71 -17.29
CA ASP A 44 4.27 5.42 -17.92
C ASP A 44 3.11 6.07 -17.17
N GLY A 45 3.20 6.07 -15.85
CA GLY A 45 2.18 6.65 -14.98
C GLY A 45 2.68 6.94 -13.58
N VAL A 46 1.82 7.58 -12.79
CA VAL A 46 2.04 7.92 -11.39
C VAL A 46 0.83 7.55 -10.55
N VAL A 47 1.06 7.13 -9.31
CA VAL A 47 0.04 6.78 -8.34
C VAL A 47 -0.20 7.97 -7.43
N ARG A 48 -1.43 8.49 -7.47
CA ARG A 48 -1.92 9.45 -6.50
C ARG A 48 -2.57 8.68 -5.35
N SER A 49 -2.10 8.89 -4.12
CA SER A 49 -2.55 8.08 -2.96
C SER A 49 -2.78 8.86 -1.67
N VAL A 50 -2.24 10.07 -1.55
CA VAL A 50 -2.30 10.87 -0.31
C VAL A 50 -3.69 11.46 -0.08
N ASP A 51 -4.34 11.91 -1.14
CA ASP A 51 -5.57 12.72 -1.10
C ASP A 51 -6.75 12.09 -1.86
N VAL A 52 -6.63 10.81 -2.24
CA VAL A 52 -7.67 10.05 -2.95
C VAL A 52 -7.88 8.67 -2.35
N ASP A 53 -9.14 8.22 -2.32
CA ASP A 53 -9.56 6.89 -1.88
C ASP A 53 -10.55 6.27 -2.87
N PRO A 54 -10.22 5.15 -3.54
CA PRO A 54 -8.94 4.42 -3.51
C PRO A 54 -7.78 5.17 -4.19
N PRO A 55 -6.50 4.77 -3.99
CA PRO A 55 -5.39 5.32 -4.76
C PRO A 55 -5.62 5.18 -6.26
N GLU A 56 -5.26 6.20 -7.03
CA GLU A 56 -5.51 6.27 -8.48
C GLU A 56 -4.20 6.15 -9.26
N LEU A 57 -4.23 5.30 -10.29
CA LEU A 57 -3.16 5.25 -11.28
C LEU A 57 -3.48 6.27 -12.38
N LEU A 58 -2.63 7.28 -12.53
CA LEU A 58 -2.70 8.29 -13.57
C LEU A 58 -1.68 7.94 -14.65
N MET A 59 -2.16 7.68 -15.85
CA MET A 59 -1.31 7.57 -17.04
C MET A 59 -1.18 8.97 -17.64
N ARG A 60 -0.30 9.13 -18.64
CA ARG A 60 0.05 10.46 -19.19
C ARG A 60 -1.12 11.39 -19.53
N SER A 61 -2.23 10.84 -20.01
CA SER A 61 -3.35 11.66 -20.52
C SER A 61 -4.69 11.33 -19.87
N ASN A 62 -4.76 10.33 -18.99
CA ASN A 62 -6.01 9.89 -18.38
C ASN A 62 -5.76 9.13 -17.08
N ARG A 63 -6.83 8.97 -16.30
CA ARG A 63 -6.87 7.96 -15.26
C ARG A 63 -6.74 6.59 -15.93
N GLY A 64 -5.73 5.82 -15.53
CA GLY A 64 -5.46 4.47 -16.03
C GLY A 64 -6.16 3.38 -15.22
N GLY A 65 -6.41 3.63 -13.93
CA GLY A 65 -7.03 2.66 -13.04
C GLY A 65 -7.02 3.08 -11.58
N VAL A 66 -7.21 2.10 -10.69
CA VAL A 66 -7.19 2.25 -9.23
C VAL A 66 -6.42 1.13 -8.56
N ILE A 67 -5.98 1.37 -7.32
CA ILE A 67 -5.40 0.34 -6.46
C ILE A 67 -6.43 -0.07 -5.41
N LEU A 68 -6.84 -1.33 -5.42
CA LEU A 68 -7.77 -1.92 -4.45
C LEU A 68 -7.03 -2.99 -3.66
N GLY A 69 -6.76 -2.71 -2.38
CA GLY A 69 -5.93 -3.58 -1.55
C GLY A 69 -4.55 -3.79 -2.15
N THR A 70 -4.25 -5.03 -2.55
CA THR A 70 -2.99 -5.45 -3.21
C THR A 70 -3.16 -5.66 -4.72
N ARG A 71 -4.16 -5.03 -5.35
CA ARG A 71 -4.44 -5.19 -6.79
C ARG A 71 -4.51 -3.84 -7.49
N VAL A 72 -3.91 -3.74 -8.68
CA VAL A 72 -4.11 -2.64 -9.63
C VAL A 72 -5.20 -3.07 -10.59
N VAL A 73 -6.30 -2.32 -10.65
CA VAL A 73 -7.42 -2.56 -11.57
C VAL A 73 -7.41 -1.45 -12.61
N PHE A 74 -7.07 -1.81 -13.84
CA PHE A 74 -7.06 -0.88 -14.97
C PHE A 74 -8.46 -0.64 -15.50
N ASN A 75 -8.68 0.51 -16.14
CA ASN A 75 -9.94 0.86 -16.80
C ASN A 75 -10.26 -0.08 -17.99
N SER A 76 -9.26 -0.77 -18.53
CA SER A 76 -9.43 -1.83 -19.52
C SER A 76 -10.08 -3.10 -18.96
N GLY A 77 -10.15 -3.23 -17.63
CA GLY A 77 -10.55 -4.45 -16.92
C GLY A 77 -9.38 -5.38 -16.59
N GLU A 78 -8.16 -5.07 -17.03
CA GLU A 78 -6.96 -5.81 -16.64
C GLU A 78 -6.69 -5.64 -15.14
N VAL A 79 -6.27 -6.73 -14.48
CA VAL A 79 -5.95 -6.73 -13.05
C VAL A 79 -4.54 -7.28 -12.86
N LEU A 80 -3.71 -6.53 -12.15
CA LEU A 80 -2.36 -6.93 -11.77
C LEU A 80 -2.24 -7.00 -10.24
N HIS A 81 -1.49 -7.97 -9.75
CA HIS A 81 -1.19 -8.14 -8.33
C HIS A 81 0.05 -7.35 -7.93
N LEU A 82 -0.05 -6.60 -6.83
CA LEU A 82 1.05 -5.92 -6.18
C LEU A 82 1.79 -6.92 -5.29
N VAL A 83 3.01 -7.29 -5.68
CA VAL A 83 3.92 -8.10 -4.88
C VAL A 83 4.98 -7.19 -4.26
N PRO A 84 4.95 -6.98 -2.94
CA PRO A 84 5.90 -6.09 -2.27
C PRO A 84 7.31 -6.65 -2.32
N LEU A 85 8.29 -5.77 -2.47
CA LEU A 85 9.71 -6.11 -2.44
C LEU A 85 10.33 -5.73 -1.08
N PRO A 86 11.15 -6.59 -0.45
CA PRO A 86 11.69 -6.36 0.90
C PRO A 86 12.55 -5.10 1.06
N ARG A 87 13.26 -4.69 0.00
CA ARG A 87 14.11 -3.47 -0.04
C ARG A 87 13.95 -2.67 -1.33
N GLY A 88 13.20 -3.21 -2.31
CA GLY A 88 13.49 -2.92 -3.71
C GLY A 88 14.91 -3.40 -4.09
N GLU A 89 15.53 -2.73 -5.07
CA GLU A 89 16.92 -2.98 -5.49
C GLU A 89 17.93 -2.04 -4.81
N ASP A 90 17.47 -1.12 -3.95
CA ASP A 90 18.31 -0.10 -3.32
C ASP A 90 18.81 -0.57 -1.94
N PRO A 91 20.12 -0.81 -1.75
CA PRO A 91 20.67 -1.22 -0.47
C PRO A 91 20.63 -0.11 0.60
N HIS A 92 20.45 1.15 0.22
CA HIS A 92 20.32 2.28 1.13
C HIS A 92 18.90 2.46 1.68
N ARG A 93 17.91 1.76 1.11
CA ARG A 93 16.57 1.71 1.69
C ARG A 93 16.53 0.85 2.93
N ALA A 94 15.88 1.40 3.95
CA ALA A 94 15.59 0.64 5.15
C ALA A 94 14.67 -0.54 4.80
N PRO A 95 14.95 -1.74 5.33
CA PRO A 95 14.18 -2.92 5.00
C PRO A 95 12.74 -2.76 5.46
N ARG A 96 11.88 -3.47 4.75
CA ARG A 96 10.50 -3.68 5.12
C ARG A 96 10.39 -4.25 6.53
N ILE A 97 9.42 -3.76 7.30
CA ILE A 97 9.10 -4.33 8.61
C ILE A 97 8.06 -5.43 8.39
N GLU A 98 8.48 -6.68 8.60
CA GLU A 98 7.62 -7.87 8.47
C GLU A 98 7.38 -8.56 9.82
N ASP A 99 8.11 -8.14 10.85
CA ASP A 99 7.94 -8.63 12.22
C ASP A 99 6.89 -7.78 12.97
N ALA A 100 5.86 -8.44 13.50
CA ALA A 100 4.76 -7.78 14.17
C ALA A 100 5.18 -7.11 15.49
N ASP A 101 6.13 -7.69 16.21
CA ASP A 101 6.62 -7.12 17.47
C ASP A 101 7.42 -5.84 17.23
N GLN A 102 8.30 -5.84 16.22
CA GLN A 102 8.99 -4.64 15.76
C GLN A 102 8.00 -3.54 15.34
N TYR A 103 6.91 -3.92 14.65
CA TYR A 103 5.87 -2.98 14.27
C TYR A 103 5.16 -2.37 15.50
N ARG A 104 4.77 -3.20 16.48
CA ARG A 104 4.15 -2.74 17.74
C ARG A 104 5.06 -1.77 18.51
N VAL A 105 6.35 -2.09 18.60
CA VAL A 105 7.33 -1.22 19.27
C VAL A 105 7.42 0.14 18.57
N LEU A 106 7.41 0.18 17.24
CA LEU A 106 7.45 1.44 16.49
C LEU A 106 6.16 2.24 16.63
N LEU A 107 4.99 1.60 16.70
CA LEU A 107 3.73 2.29 16.98
C LEU A 107 3.77 2.99 18.34
N ALA A 108 4.15 2.27 19.39
CA ALA A 108 4.28 2.85 20.73
C ALA A 108 5.34 3.96 20.77
N ALA A 109 6.45 3.80 20.04
CA ALA A 109 7.49 4.83 19.95
C ALA A 109 7.02 6.08 19.19
N GLN A 110 6.16 5.93 18.18
CA GLN A 110 5.53 7.06 17.49
C GLN A 110 4.62 7.83 18.44
N GLU A 111 3.70 7.14 19.12
CA GLU A 111 2.75 7.73 20.07
C GLU A 111 3.48 8.50 21.17
N LEU A 112 4.53 7.91 21.77
CA LEU A 112 5.34 8.59 22.77
C LEU A 112 6.05 9.85 22.24
N ALA A 113 6.50 9.83 20.98
CA ALA A 113 7.13 11.00 20.37
C ALA A 113 6.10 12.12 20.11
N GLU A 114 4.89 11.75 19.68
CA GLU A 114 3.77 12.68 19.48
C GLU A 114 3.36 13.32 20.82
N ASP A 115 3.22 12.53 21.88
CA ASP A 115 2.90 13.00 23.24
C ASP A 115 3.98 13.93 23.81
N ALA A 116 5.24 13.66 23.49
CA ALA A 116 6.37 14.51 23.88
C ALA A 116 6.50 15.80 23.05
N GLY A 117 5.71 15.95 21.97
CA GLY A 117 5.80 17.07 21.03
C GLY A 117 7.02 17.01 20.10
N ASP A 118 7.69 15.86 19.98
CA ASP A 118 8.84 15.65 19.09
C ASP A 118 8.35 15.28 17.68
N VAL A 119 7.96 16.31 16.93
CA VAL A 119 7.35 16.17 15.59
C VAL A 119 8.29 15.51 14.58
N GLU A 120 9.59 15.80 14.64
CA GLU A 120 10.56 15.26 13.70
C GLU A 120 10.73 13.75 13.90
N ARG A 121 10.86 13.32 15.16
CA ARG A 121 10.95 11.91 15.51
C ARG A 121 9.68 11.15 15.15
N ALA A 122 8.51 11.72 15.47
CA ALA A 122 7.22 11.14 15.11
C ALA A 122 7.09 10.95 13.59
N ALA A 123 7.45 11.97 12.80
CA ALA A 123 7.42 11.90 11.33
C ALA A 123 8.38 10.83 10.78
N GLY A 124 9.60 10.75 11.30
CA GLY A 124 10.59 9.74 10.88
C GLY A 124 10.12 8.31 11.16
N ILE A 125 9.49 8.08 12.32
CA ILE A 125 8.89 6.78 12.67
C ILE A 125 7.68 6.50 11.76
N GLY A 126 6.86 7.50 11.47
CA GLY A 126 5.72 7.38 10.55
C GLY A 126 6.12 6.85 9.17
N ILE A 127 7.19 7.39 8.57
CA ILE A 127 7.72 6.89 7.29
C ILE A 127 8.14 5.41 7.40
N ARG A 128 8.75 5.01 8.53
CA ARG A 128 9.11 3.60 8.76
C ARG A 128 7.89 2.70 8.89
N LEU A 129 6.86 3.14 9.61
CA LEU A 129 5.61 2.41 9.76
C LEU A 129 4.87 2.26 8.42
N ASP A 130 4.93 3.26 7.54
CA ASP A 130 4.36 3.17 6.19
C ASP A 130 5.08 2.14 5.30
N LEU A 131 6.33 1.78 5.59
CA LEU A 131 7.06 0.72 4.90
C LEU A 131 6.74 -0.69 5.43
N ALA A 132 5.96 -0.81 6.50
CA ALA A 132 5.65 -2.11 7.08
C ALA A 132 4.77 -2.98 6.17
N ALA A 133 4.76 -4.28 6.42
CA ALA A 133 3.79 -5.22 5.85
C ALA A 133 2.43 -5.18 6.56
N PHE A 134 2.28 -4.27 7.53
CA PHE A 134 1.09 -4.14 8.35
C PHE A 134 0.34 -2.84 8.01
N TYR A 135 -0.96 -2.85 8.23
CA TYR A 135 -1.82 -1.68 8.12
C TYR A 135 -2.95 -1.75 9.15
N GLU A 136 -3.56 -0.62 9.43
CA GLU A 136 -4.67 -0.46 10.36
C GLU A 136 -5.78 -1.45 10.02
N CYS A 137 -6.30 -2.12 11.05
CA CYS A 137 -7.37 -3.08 10.89
C CYS A 137 -8.60 -2.38 10.30
N PRO A 138 -9.08 -2.77 9.11
CA PRO A 138 -10.20 -2.08 8.46
C PRO A 138 -11.54 -2.34 9.16
N ARG A 139 -11.58 -3.25 10.15
CA ARG A 139 -12.78 -3.61 10.89
C ARG A 139 -12.94 -2.82 12.19
N CYS A 140 -11.90 -2.72 13.00
CA CYS A 140 -11.96 -1.99 14.27
C CYS A 140 -11.28 -0.63 14.20
N HIS A 141 -10.53 -0.30 13.13
CA HIS A 141 -9.79 0.95 13.00
C HIS A 141 -8.83 1.25 14.16
N ASN A 142 -8.34 0.20 14.81
CA ASN A 142 -7.57 0.27 16.06
C ASN A 142 -8.33 1.01 17.20
N ASP A 143 -9.65 1.08 17.15
CA ASP A 143 -10.49 1.59 18.24
C ASP A 143 -10.39 0.67 19.46
N ALA A 144 -10.11 1.26 20.63
CA ALA A 144 -9.86 0.49 21.85
C ALA A 144 -11.05 -0.41 22.24
N THR A 145 -12.29 0.05 22.02
CA THR A 145 -13.51 -0.65 22.40
C THR A 145 -13.75 -1.84 21.48
N ASP A 146 -13.62 -1.63 20.17
CA ASP A 146 -13.92 -2.66 19.18
C ASP A 146 -12.77 -3.65 18.99
N ARG A 147 -11.53 -3.22 19.26
CA ARG A 147 -10.31 -4.00 19.03
C ARG A 147 -10.29 -5.29 19.85
N GLU A 148 -10.67 -5.25 21.12
CA GLU A 148 -10.62 -6.43 22.02
C GLU A 148 -11.47 -7.61 21.52
N ALA A 149 -12.58 -7.32 20.85
CA ALA A 149 -13.48 -8.32 20.28
C ALA A 149 -13.27 -8.56 18.77
N CYS A 150 -12.28 -7.89 18.16
CA CYS A 150 -12.12 -7.91 16.71
C CYS A 150 -11.50 -9.23 16.23
N ALA A 151 -12.32 -10.08 15.61
CA ALA A 151 -11.85 -11.36 15.07
C ALA A 151 -10.83 -11.23 13.93
N LEU A 152 -10.78 -10.08 13.23
CA LEU A 152 -9.89 -9.88 12.09
C LEU A 152 -8.44 -9.62 12.53
N CYS A 153 -8.24 -8.71 13.48
CA CYS A 153 -6.91 -8.41 14.01
C CYS A 153 -6.60 -9.10 15.34
N GLN A 154 -7.56 -9.87 15.90
CA GLN A 154 -7.40 -10.61 17.15
C GLN A 154 -6.92 -9.74 18.33
N GLY A 155 -7.35 -8.48 18.38
CA GLY A 155 -6.93 -7.54 19.42
C GLY A 155 -5.71 -6.68 19.08
N ASP A 156 -5.03 -6.91 17.95
CA ASP A 156 -3.80 -6.17 17.62
C ASP A 156 -4.04 -4.77 17.06
N GLY A 157 -5.22 -4.52 16.49
CA GLY A 157 -5.57 -3.24 15.88
C GLY A 157 -4.95 -3.01 14.49
N PHE A 158 -4.08 -3.90 14.02
CA PHE A 158 -3.53 -3.92 12.67
C PHE A 158 -3.59 -5.33 12.08
N VAL A 159 -3.40 -5.44 10.77
CA VAL A 159 -3.43 -6.69 10.01
C VAL A 159 -2.26 -6.75 9.03
N TRP A 160 -1.90 -7.96 8.62
CA TRP A 160 -0.90 -8.20 7.58
C TRP A 160 -1.54 -8.10 6.19
N GLU A 161 -0.87 -7.45 5.25
CA GLU A 161 -1.35 -7.27 3.87
C GLU A 161 -1.41 -8.56 3.02
N GLY A 162 -0.77 -9.63 3.49
CA GLY A 162 -0.86 -10.96 2.89
C GLY A 162 -2.11 -11.74 3.31
N ILE A 163 -2.99 -11.12 4.11
CA ILE A 163 -4.35 -11.62 4.28
C ILE A 163 -5.14 -11.13 3.07
N GLU A 164 -5.30 -12.00 2.06
CA GLU A 164 -6.33 -11.77 1.05
C GLU A 164 -7.67 -11.69 1.79
N GLU A 165 -8.38 -10.56 1.65
CA GLU A 165 -9.80 -10.52 1.99
C GLU A 165 -10.48 -11.59 1.13
N SER A 166 -10.66 -12.77 1.73
CA SER A 166 -11.44 -13.85 1.18
C SER A 166 -12.89 -13.36 1.14
N SER A 167 -13.26 -12.79 0.00
CA SER A 167 -14.59 -12.77 -0.56
C SER A 167 -15.71 -12.27 0.36
N SER A 168 -16.04 -10.97 0.29
CA SER A 168 -17.44 -10.51 0.24
C SER A 168 -17.52 -8.99 0.05
N SER A 169 -17.40 -8.53 -1.19
CA SER A 169 -18.16 -7.35 -1.62
C SER A 169 -18.30 -7.38 -3.13
N THR A 170 -19.51 -7.71 -3.57
CA THR A 170 -19.99 -7.56 -4.94
C THR A 170 -19.70 -6.13 -5.39
N LEU A 171 -18.71 -5.94 -6.25
CA LEU A 171 -18.60 -4.68 -6.99
C LEU A 171 -19.90 -4.52 -7.81
N PRO A 172 -20.66 -3.44 -7.65
CA PRO A 172 -21.75 -3.16 -8.56
C PRO A 172 -21.16 -2.92 -9.95
N ALA A 173 -21.66 -3.65 -10.94
CA ALA A 173 -21.30 -3.44 -12.33
C ALA A 173 -21.50 -1.95 -12.71
N PRO A 174 -20.59 -1.35 -13.50
CA PRO A 174 -20.76 0.02 -13.95
C PRO A 174 -22.08 0.12 -14.76
N PRO A 175 -22.86 1.19 -14.59
CA PRO A 175 -24.07 1.36 -15.37
C PRO A 175 -23.69 1.53 -16.85
N LEU A 176 -24.10 0.58 -17.68
CA LEU A 176 -24.16 0.75 -19.12
C LEU A 176 -25.27 1.75 -19.43
N ARG A 177 -24.93 3.02 -19.71
CA ARG A 177 -25.65 3.90 -20.65
C ARG A 177 -24.72 4.96 -21.22
#